data_AF-A0A352SBF5-F1
#
_entry.id   AF-A0A352SBF5-F1
#
_cell.length_a   1.000
_cell.length_b   1.000
_cell.length_c   1.000
_cell.angle_alpha   90.00
_cell.angle_beta   90.00
_cell.angle_gamma   90.00
#
_symmetry.space_group_name_H-M   'P 1'
#
loop_
_entity.id
_entity.type
_entity.pdbx_description
1 polymer ?
#
loop_
_entity_poly.entity_id
_entity_poly.type
_entity_poly.pdbx_seq_one_letter_code
_entity_poly.pdbx_strand_id
1 'polypeptide(L)' 'MKQDPRFPNLFILDHPLIQHKLTHMRKVDTSTKTFRQLLKEIALLMGYEI' A
#
# COMPACT_ATOMS: atom_id res chain seq x y z
N MET A 1 -8.37 -5.83 7.39
CA MET A 1 -7.84 -6.80 6.41
C MET A 1 -8.99 -7.44 5.64
N LYS A 2 -8.85 -7.61 4.32
CA LYS A 2 -9.78 -8.37 3.46
C LYS A 2 -9.08 -9.61 2.91
N GLN A 3 -9.83 -10.68 2.68
CA GLN A 3 -9.34 -11.89 2.03
C GLN A 3 -10.13 -12.14 0.74
N ASP A 4 -9.45 -12.63 -0.29
CA ASP A 4 -10.09 -13.06 -1.53
C ASP A 4 -10.37 -14.57 -1.43
N PRO A 5 -11.62 -15.03 -1.69
CA PRO A 5 -11.99 -16.44 -1.54
C PRO A 5 -11.23 -17.38 -2.48
N ARG A 6 -10.59 -16.86 -3.53
CA ARG A 6 -9.76 -17.64 -4.45
C ARG A 6 -8.35 -17.91 -3.93
N PHE A 7 -7.89 -17.13 -2.95
CA PHE A 7 -6.51 -17.15 -2.47
C PHE A 7 -6.45 -17.25 -0.94
N PRO A 8 -6.31 -18.47 -0.39
CA PRO A 8 -6.42 -18.70 1.06
C PRO A 8 -5.30 -18.03 1.89
N ASN A 9 -4.16 -17.71 1.28
CA ASN A 9 -3.02 -17.06 1.95
C ASN A 9 -2.83 -15.59 1.52
N LEU A 10 -3.81 -14.98 0.83
CA LEU A 10 -3.74 -13.58 0.41
C LEU A 10 -4.40 -12.68 1.45
N PHE A 11 -3.60 -11.79 2.04
CA PHE A 11 -4.07 -10.77 2.97
C PHE A 11 -4.05 -9.40 2.28
N ILE A 12 -5.23 -8.80 2.08
CA ILE A 12 -5.38 -7.46 1.50
C ILE A 12 -5.45 -6.46 2.66
N LEU A 13 -4.44 -5.62 2.78
CA LEU A 13 -4.36 -4.55 3.77
C LEU A 13 -5.22 -3.35 3.32
N ASP A 14 -6.33 -3.10 4.02
CA ASP A 14 -7.34 -2.10 3.67
C ASP A 14 -7.30 -0.84 4.56
N HIS A 15 -6.15 -0.53 5.14
CA HIS A 15 -5.96 0.67 5.96
C HIS A 15 -6.11 1.97 5.12
N PRO A 16 -6.91 2.97 5.55
CA PRO A 16 -7.17 4.19 4.78
C PRO A 16 -5.91 4.95 4.35
N LEU A 17 -4.89 5.03 5.22
CA LEU A 17 -3.62 5.69 4.89
C LEU A 17 -2.81 4.93 3.82
N ILE A 18 -2.85 3.60 3.81
CA ILE A 18 -2.15 2.79 2.79
C ILE A 18 -2.82 3.04 1.44
N GLN A 19 -4.15 3.02 1.38
CA GLN A 19 -4.91 3.29 0.17
C GLN A 19 -4.69 4.71 -0.37
N HIS A 20 -4.67 5.71 0.51
CA HIS A 20 -4.38 7.09 0.15
C HIS A 20 -2.97 7.23 -0.45
N LYS A 21 -1.94 6.70 0.22
CA LYS A 21 -0.55 6.75 -0.27
C LYS A 21 -0.37 5.96 -1.58
N LEU A 22 -1.01 4.81 -1.70
CA LEU A 22 -1.00 4.00 -2.92
C LEU A 22 -1.65 4.73 -4.09
N THR A 23 -2.72 5.50 -3.83
CA THR A 23 -3.39 6.32 -4.85
C THR A 23 -2.42 7.34 -5.43
N HIS A 24 -1.67 8.05 -4.58
CA HIS A 24 -0.62 8.97 -5.04
C HIS A 24 0.50 8.23 -5.78
N MET A 25 0.96 7.10 -5.25
CA MET A 25 2.03 6.30 -5.86
C MET A 25 1.67 5.77 -7.26
N ARG A 26 0.39 5.52 -7.55
CA ARG A 26 -0.11 5.06 -8.86
C ARG A 26 -0.25 6.18 -9.90
N LYS A 27 -0.17 7.46 -9.52
CA LYS A 27 -0.29 8.56 -10.48
C LYS A 27 1.01 8.68 -11.30
N VAL A 28 0.86 8.72 -12.63
CA VAL A 28 1.98 8.76 -13.59
C VAL A 28 2.83 10.03 -13.51
N ASP A 29 2.26 11.12 -13.00
CA ASP A 29 2.92 12.41 -12.77
C ASP A 29 3.78 12.43 -11.50
N THR A 30 3.73 11.39 -10.67
CA THR A 30 4.46 11.35 -9.40
C THR A 30 5.96 11.24 -9.64
N SER A 31 6.71 12.18 -9.07
CA SER A 31 8.16 12.20 -9.18
C SER A 31 8.79 10.92 -8.61
N THR A 32 9.93 10.50 -9.16
CA THR A 32 10.68 9.33 -8.67
C THR A 32 11.11 9.46 -7.20
N LYS A 33 11.33 10.69 -6.72
CA LYS A 33 11.62 10.97 -5.31
C LYS A 33 10.42 10.67 -4.42
N THR A 34 9.26 11.23 -4.77
CA THR A 34 8.01 11.05 -4.01
C THR A 34 7.58 9.59 -4.02
N PHE A 35 7.72 8.89 -5.15
CA PHE A 35 7.43 7.46 -5.27
C PHE A 35 8.23 6.63 -4.25
N ARG A 36 9.55 6.85 -4.15
CA ARG A 36 10.41 6.15 -3.19
C ARG A 36 10.05 6.46 -1.73
N GLN A 37 9.61 7.68 -1.45
CA GLN A 37 9.15 8.06 -0.11
C GLN A 37 7.85 7.33 0.25
N LEU A 38 6.84 7.38 -0.63
CA LEU A 38 5.57 6.70 -0.44
C LEU A 38 5.75 5.19 -0.27
N LEU A 39 6.66 4.58 -1.05
CA LEU A 39 6.98 3.16 -0.92
C LEU A 39 7.49 2.80 0.48
N LYS A 40 8.40 3.60 1.05
CA LYS A 40 8.93 3.38 2.41
C LYS A 40 7.83 3.52 3.46
N GLU A 41 6.98 4.53 3.32
CA GLU A 41 5.87 4.77 4.25
C GLU A 41 4.82 3.65 4.18
N ILE A 42 4.48 3.18 2.98
CA ILE A 42 3.57 2.05 2.80
C ILE A 42 4.19 0.79 3.42
N ALA A 43 5.46 0.48 3.16
CA ALA A 43 6.13 -0.70 3.72
C ALA A 43 6.15 -0.69 5.25
N LEU A 44 6.39 0.46 5.88
CA LEU A 44 6.33 0.61 7.34
C LEU A 44 4.93 0.33 7.87
N LEU A 45 3.89 0.90 7.24
CA LEU A 45 2.51 0.68 7.64
C LEU A 45 2.08 -0.78 7.46
N MET A 46 2.50 -1.43 6.36
CA MET A 46 2.25 -2.85 6.15
C MET A 46 2.92 -3.71 7.22
N GLY A 47 4.16 -3.38 7.61
CA GLY A 47 4.89 -4.13 8.65
C GLY A 47 4.29 -3.98 10.05
N TYR A 48 3.50 -2.93 10.31
CA TYR A 48 2.79 -2.77 11.58
C TYR A 48 1.51 -3.62 11.66
N GLU A 49 0.90 -3.92 10.51
CA GLU A 49 -0.36 -4.67 10.40
C GLU A 49 -0.17 -6.19 10.29
N ILE A 50 1.09 -6.67 10.19
CA ILE A 50 1.46 -8.09 10.25
C ILE A 50 1.67 -8.48 11.71
#